data_AF-A0A679HRH3-F1
#
_entry.id   AF-A0A679HRH3-F1
#
_cell.length_a   1.000
_cell.length_b   1.000
_cell.length_c   1.000
_cell.angle_alpha   90.00
_cell.angle_beta   90.00
_cell.angle_gamma   90.00
#
_symmetry.space_group_name_H-M   'P 1'
#
loop_
_entity.id
_entity.type
_entity.pdbx_description
1 polymer ?
#
loop_
_entity_poly.entity_id
_entity_poly.type
_entity_poly.pdbx_seq_one_letter_code
_entity_poly.pdbx_strand_id
1 'polypeptide(L)'
;MDLFHFKAPPLAALAKAINDGAVICLANNSTLAELERVTGYPQFRLDAAGRADLLQRYQAHLTVLPSPSADSPALPALPKCRDPDDQMFLELAQYGEANLLISRDNLVLKLARARQRPCPFAILTPDAAIIHLFAVAFTADSGNTPTEN
;
A
#
# COMPACT_ATOMS: atom_id res chain seq x y z
N MET A 1 6.78 -5.60 -5.80
CA MET A 1 8.09 -6.06 -6.30
C MET A 1 9.16 -4.98 -6.30
N ASP A 2 8.85 -3.77 -6.74
CA ASP A 2 9.88 -2.71 -6.85
C ASP A 2 10.53 -2.28 -5.54
N LEU A 3 9.84 -2.43 -4.40
CA LEU A 3 10.36 -2.05 -3.09
C LEU A 3 11.43 -3.03 -2.56
N PHE A 4 11.08 -4.30 -2.32
CA PHE A 4 11.96 -5.22 -1.61
C PHE A 4 12.65 -6.27 -2.51
N HIS A 5 12.19 -6.41 -3.77
CA HIS A 5 12.86 -7.25 -4.76
C HIS A 5 13.78 -6.43 -5.68
N PHE A 6 13.24 -5.51 -6.48
CA PHE A 6 14.05 -4.70 -7.40
C PHE A 6 14.75 -3.52 -6.72
N LYS A 7 14.35 -3.16 -5.49
CA LYS A 7 14.91 -2.05 -4.70
C LYS A 7 15.07 -0.77 -5.55
N ALA A 8 14.00 -0.41 -6.25
CA ALA A 8 13.99 0.72 -7.17
C ALA A 8 14.42 2.00 -6.42
N PRO A 9 15.50 2.68 -6.85
CA PRO A 9 16.03 3.84 -6.13
C PRO A 9 15.00 4.94 -5.81
N PRO A 10 14.02 5.26 -6.68
CA PRO A 10 12.99 6.25 -6.36
C PRO A 10 12.13 5.90 -5.14
N LEU A 11 12.09 4.62 -4.74
CA LEU A 11 11.28 4.14 -3.62
C LEU A 11 12.05 4.02 -2.31
N ALA A 12 13.33 4.43 -2.27
CA ALA A 12 14.17 4.27 -1.09
C ALA A 12 13.59 4.95 0.16
N ALA A 13 13.01 6.14 0.01
CA ALA A 13 12.34 6.86 1.11
C ALA A 13 11.13 6.10 1.65
N LEU A 14 10.31 5.53 0.76
CA LEU A 14 9.16 4.72 1.15
C LEU A 14 9.60 3.41 1.84
N ALA A 15 10.63 2.74 1.31
CA ALA A 15 11.19 1.54 1.93
C ALA A 15 11.75 1.83 3.33
N LYS A 16 12.43 2.96 3.52
CA LYS A 16 12.90 3.40 4.84
C LYS A 16 11.74 3.63 5.80
N ALA A 17 10.69 4.34 5.38
CA ALA A 17 9.55 4.61 6.25
C ALA A 17 8.80 3.33 6.65
N ILE A 18 8.73 2.32 5.77
CA ILE A 18 8.20 0.99 6.12
C ILE A 18 9.11 0.31 7.16
N ASN A 19 10.42 0.32 6.95
CA ASN A 19 11.37 -0.31 7.88
C ASN A 19 11.36 0.35 9.27
N ASP A 20 11.20 1.67 9.33
CA ASP A 20 11.16 2.43 10.57
C ASP A 20 9.79 2.37 11.27
N GLY A 21 8.78 1.72 10.65
CA GLY A 21 7.41 1.64 11.17
C GLY A 21 6.57 2.91 10.99
N ALA A 22 7.09 3.92 10.29
CA ALA A 22 6.35 5.14 9.96
C ALA A 22 5.27 4.91 8.89
N VAL A 23 5.40 3.85 8.09
CA VAL A 23 4.38 3.37 7.15
C VAL A 23 4.04 1.93 7.48
N ILE A 24 2.76 1.66 7.74
CA ILE A 24 2.24 0.31 7.98
C ILE A 24 1.70 -0.23 6.66
N CYS A 25 2.23 -1.37 6.20
CA CYS A 25 1.71 -2.07 5.04
C CYS A 25 0.69 -3.12 5.47
N LEU A 26 -0.53 -3.06 4.92
CA LEU A 26 -1.59 -4.01 5.22
C LEU A 26 -1.59 -5.17 4.22
N ALA A 27 -1.98 -6.34 4.69
CA ALA A 27 -2.22 -7.52 3.86
C ALA A 27 -3.40 -8.33 4.42
N ASN A 28 -4.01 -9.17 3.60
CA ASN A 28 -4.85 -10.28 4.03
C ASN A 28 -4.45 -11.55 3.24
N ASN A 29 -5.12 -12.67 3.52
CA ASN A 29 -4.84 -13.96 2.88
C ASN A 29 -4.90 -13.88 1.34
N SER A 30 -5.86 -13.14 0.77
CA SER A 30 -5.99 -13.00 -0.69
C SER A 30 -4.80 -12.25 -1.30
N THR A 31 -4.39 -11.13 -0.70
CA THR A 31 -3.23 -10.36 -1.19
C THR A 31 -1.90 -11.09 -0.96
N LEU A 32 -1.80 -11.93 0.07
CA LEU A 32 -0.63 -12.78 0.30
C LEU A 32 -0.56 -13.90 -0.74
N ALA A 33 -1.69 -14.53 -1.06
CA ALA A 33 -1.76 -15.52 -2.14
C ALA A 33 -1.38 -14.91 -3.49
N GLU A 34 -1.78 -13.67 -3.75
CA GLU A 34 -1.36 -12.95 -4.95
C GLU A 34 0.15 -12.69 -4.96
N LEU A 35 0.73 -12.22 -3.85
CA LEU A 35 2.17 -12.04 -3.73
C LEU A 35 2.92 -13.37 -3.98
N GLU A 36 2.43 -14.46 -3.41
CA GLU A 36 2.98 -15.79 -3.64
C GLU A 36 2.88 -16.20 -5.12
N ARG A 37 1.73 -15.96 -5.77
CA ARG A 37 1.51 -16.27 -7.18
C ARG A 37 2.45 -15.49 -8.09
N VAL A 38 2.53 -14.17 -7.92
CA VAL A 38 3.36 -13.32 -8.80
C VAL A 38 4.83 -13.64 -8.65
N THR A 39 5.31 -13.93 -7.44
CA THR A 39 6.72 -14.31 -7.22
C THR A 39 7.11 -15.63 -7.87
N GLY A 40 6.13 -16.45 -8.27
CA GLY A 40 6.33 -17.66 -9.07
C GLY A 40 6.53 -17.43 -10.56
N TYR A 41 6.34 -16.20 -11.07
CA TYR A 41 6.48 -15.97 -12.49
C TYR A 41 7.94 -15.99 -13.00
N PRO A 42 8.22 -16.51 -14.21
CA PRO A 42 9.58 -16.68 -14.71
C PRO A 42 10.44 -15.42 -14.75
N GLN A 43 9.84 -14.23 -14.93
CA GLN A 43 10.57 -12.97 -14.96
C GLN A 43 11.30 -12.63 -13.66
N PHE A 44 10.91 -13.23 -12.53
CA PHE A 44 11.58 -13.02 -11.25
C PHE A 44 12.88 -13.81 -11.12
N ARG A 45 13.08 -14.85 -11.95
CA ARG A 45 14.31 -15.67 -11.97
C ARG A 45 14.70 -16.17 -10.57
N LEU A 46 13.71 -16.60 -9.79
CA LEU A 46 13.90 -17.15 -8.44
C LEU A 46 13.74 -18.67 -8.49
N ASP A 47 14.62 -19.38 -7.79
CA ASP A 47 14.38 -20.77 -7.43
C ASP A 47 13.44 -20.87 -6.21
N ALA A 48 13.11 -22.08 -5.78
CA ALA A 48 12.20 -22.29 -4.65
C ALA A 48 12.71 -21.62 -3.36
N ALA A 49 14.03 -21.68 -3.10
CA ALA A 49 14.63 -21.08 -1.91
C ALA A 49 14.60 -19.54 -1.97
N GLY A 50 14.95 -18.95 -3.10
CA GLY A 50 14.91 -17.51 -3.33
C GLY A 50 13.49 -16.94 -3.29
N ARG A 51 12.49 -17.70 -3.77
CA ARG A 51 11.08 -17.33 -3.65
C ARG A 51 10.62 -17.35 -2.18
N ALA A 52 11.00 -18.38 -1.41
CA ALA A 52 10.70 -18.46 0.01
C ALA A 52 11.33 -17.32 0.82
N ASP A 53 12.62 -17.03 0.59
CA ASP A 53 13.32 -15.88 1.21
C ASP A 53 12.62 -14.57 0.89
N LEU A 54 12.26 -14.37 -0.38
CA LEU A 54 11.59 -13.14 -0.81
C LEU A 54 10.25 -12.96 -0.09
N LEU A 55 9.44 -14.02 -0.03
CA LEU A 55 8.15 -13.99 0.63
C LEU A 55 8.30 -13.69 2.12
N GLN A 56 9.25 -14.33 2.79
CA GLN A 56 9.55 -14.07 4.21
C GLN A 56 9.95 -12.60 4.45
N ARG A 57 10.81 -12.03 3.59
CA ARG A 57 11.19 -10.62 3.69
C ARG A 57 10.01 -9.68 3.49
N TYR A 58 9.11 -9.97 2.56
CA TYR A 58 7.89 -9.18 2.40
C TYR A 58 7.00 -9.27 3.63
N GLN A 59 6.73 -10.50 4.12
CA GLN A 59 5.85 -10.74 5.27
C GLN A 59 6.34 -10.05 6.55
N ALA A 60 7.65 -9.91 6.74
CA ALA A 60 8.22 -9.17 7.88
C ALA A 60 7.80 -7.69 7.96
N HIS A 61 7.29 -7.12 6.86
CA HIS A 61 6.84 -5.73 6.79
C HIS A 61 5.31 -5.59 6.70
N LEU A 62 4.56 -6.69 6.78
CA LEU A 62 3.11 -6.68 6.60
C LEU A 62 2.40 -6.85 7.94
N THR A 63 1.38 -6.02 8.16
CA THR A 63 0.34 -6.26 9.15
C THR A 63 -0.77 -7.05 8.47
N VAL A 64 -0.90 -8.32 8.82
CA VAL A 64 -1.90 -9.21 8.23
C VAL A 64 -3.23 -9.08 8.98
N LEU A 65 -4.24 -8.60 8.28
CA LEU A 65 -5.61 -8.47 8.76
C LEU A 65 -6.40 -9.74 8.50
N PRO A 66 -7.37 -10.06 9.37
CA PRO A 66 -8.32 -11.14 9.09
C PRO A 66 -9.18 -10.80 7.87
N SER A 67 -9.71 -11.82 7.21
CA SER A 67 -10.76 -11.60 6.21
C SER A 67 -12.07 -11.20 6.91
N PRO A 68 -12.90 -10.33 6.30
CA PRO A 68 -14.23 -10.03 6.81
C PRO A 68 -15.04 -11.32 7.00
N SER A 69 -15.73 -11.42 8.14
CA SER A 69 -16.63 -12.54 8.45
C SER A 69 -18.09 -12.11 8.28
N ALA A 70 -19.04 -13.04 8.42
CA ALA A 70 -20.47 -12.72 8.38
C ALA A 70 -20.89 -11.71 9.46
N ASP A 71 -20.16 -11.66 10.58
CA ASP A 71 -20.42 -10.75 11.70
C ASP A 71 -19.68 -9.41 11.56
N SER A 72 -18.86 -9.24 10.51
CA SER A 72 -18.18 -7.97 10.26
C SER A 72 -19.17 -6.89 9.82
N PRO A 73 -19.00 -5.63 10.28
CA PRO A 73 -19.85 -4.53 9.86
C PRO A 73 -19.90 -4.39 8.34
N ALA A 74 -21.09 -4.12 7.81
CA ALA A 74 -21.24 -3.84 6.39
C ALA A 74 -20.48 -2.56 6.02
N LEU A 75 -19.55 -2.67 5.07
CA LEU A 75 -18.77 -1.54 4.59
C LEU A 75 -19.47 -0.85 3.39
N PRO A 76 -19.27 0.47 3.22
CA PRO A 76 -19.76 1.19 2.06
C PRO A 76 -19.27 0.58 0.75
N ALA A 77 -20.13 0.59 -0.25
CA ALA A 77 -19.86 -0.11 -1.49
C ALA A 77 -18.74 0.61 -2.31
N LEU A 78 -17.62 -0.07 -2.61
CA LEU A 78 -16.48 0.48 -3.37
C LEU A 78 -16.70 0.54 -4.89
N PRO A 79 -16.01 1.42 -5.64
CA PRO A 79 -16.09 1.40 -7.09
C PRO A 79 -15.52 0.09 -7.63
N LYS A 80 -16.08 -0.41 -8.74
CA LYS A 80 -15.60 -1.66 -9.35
C LYS A 80 -14.36 -1.39 -10.19
N CYS A 81 -13.27 -2.08 -9.88
CA CYS A 81 -12.11 -2.12 -10.76
C CYS A 81 -12.48 -2.85 -12.06
N ARG A 82 -11.92 -2.41 -13.19
CA ARG A 82 -12.07 -3.10 -14.47
C ARG A 82 -11.28 -4.40 -14.52
N ASP A 83 -10.18 -4.45 -13.78
CA ASP A 83 -9.46 -5.69 -13.51
C ASP A 83 -10.04 -6.31 -12.22
N PRO A 84 -10.73 -7.46 -12.29
CA PRO A 84 -11.30 -8.09 -11.11
C PRO A 84 -10.23 -8.56 -10.11
N ASP A 85 -9.02 -8.87 -10.55
CA ASP A 85 -7.94 -9.33 -9.67
C ASP A 85 -7.45 -8.19 -8.76
N ASP A 86 -7.59 -6.94 -9.20
CA ASP A 86 -7.21 -5.76 -8.43
C ASP A 86 -8.27 -5.32 -7.40
N GLN A 87 -9.48 -5.86 -7.46
CA GLN A 87 -10.58 -5.45 -6.58
C GLN A 87 -10.25 -5.70 -5.09
N MET A 88 -9.54 -6.80 -4.79
CA MET A 88 -9.18 -7.17 -3.42
C MET A 88 -8.29 -6.14 -2.72
N PHE A 89 -7.49 -5.37 -3.47
CA PHE A 89 -6.65 -4.33 -2.88
C PHE A 89 -7.48 -3.13 -2.40
N LEU A 90 -8.55 -2.78 -3.12
CA LEU A 90 -9.48 -1.74 -2.68
C LEU A 90 -10.25 -2.19 -1.44
N GLU A 91 -10.69 -3.44 -1.43
CA GLU A 91 -11.43 -4.02 -0.30
C GLU A 91 -10.56 -4.12 0.95
N LEU A 92 -9.31 -4.56 0.81
CA LEU A 92 -8.34 -4.56 1.92
C LEU A 92 -8.09 -3.14 2.44
N ALA A 93 -7.87 -2.17 1.55
CA ALA A 93 -7.61 -0.79 1.95
C ALA A 93 -8.81 -0.18 2.71
N GLN A 94 -10.05 -0.50 2.31
CA GLN A 94 -11.24 -0.06 3.04
C GLN A 94 -11.39 -0.78 4.39
N TYR A 95 -11.23 -2.11 4.40
CA TYR A 95 -11.42 -2.92 5.61
C TYR A 95 -10.37 -2.60 6.68
N GLY A 96 -9.13 -2.37 6.27
CA GLY A 96 -8.05 -2.00 7.15
C GLY A 96 -7.91 -0.49 7.42
N GLU A 97 -8.89 0.31 6.99
CA GLU A 97 -8.89 1.77 7.16
C GLU A 97 -7.58 2.44 6.71
N ALA A 98 -7.01 1.95 5.61
CA ALA A 98 -5.75 2.48 5.07
C ALA A 98 -5.92 3.95 4.69
N ASN A 99 -4.88 4.76 4.88
CA ASN A 99 -4.91 6.14 4.38
C ASN A 99 -4.69 6.21 2.87
N LEU A 100 -3.84 5.31 2.35
CA LEU A 100 -3.36 5.30 0.96
C LEU A 100 -3.42 3.89 0.35
N LEU A 101 -3.81 3.81 -0.92
CA LEU A 101 -3.53 2.69 -1.81
C LEU A 101 -2.52 3.15 -2.87
N ILE A 102 -1.29 2.64 -2.79
CA ILE A 102 -0.20 3.00 -3.71
C ILE A 102 -0.16 2.00 -4.87
N SER A 103 -0.33 2.47 -6.11
CA SER A 103 -0.33 1.60 -7.29
C SER A 103 0.35 2.27 -8.50
N ARG A 104 0.89 1.46 -9.42
CA ARG A 104 1.30 1.89 -10.76
C ARG A 104 0.28 1.50 -11.84
N ASP A 105 -0.74 0.72 -11.48
CA ASP A 105 -1.73 0.25 -12.44
C ASP A 105 -2.70 1.37 -12.84
N ASN A 106 -2.87 1.58 -14.15
CA ASN A 106 -3.69 2.67 -14.67
C ASN A 106 -5.19 2.45 -14.46
N LEU A 107 -5.66 1.21 -14.39
CA LEU A 107 -7.07 0.89 -14.09
C LEU A 107 -7.38 1.20 -12.63
N VAL A 108 -6.49 0.84 -11.70
CA VAL A 108 -6.59 1.19 -10.28
C VAL A 108 -6.50 2.71 -10.09
N LEU A 109 -5.52 3.37 -10.69
CA LEU A 109 -5.32 4.83 -10.55
C LEU A 109 -6.52 5.65 -11.05
N LYS A 110 -7.24 5.17 -12.07
CA LYS A 110 -8.48 5.83 -12.54
C LYS A 110 -9.59 5.86 -11.49
N LEU A 111 -9.59 4.93 -10.53
CA LEU A 111 -10.59 4.84 -9.47
C LEU A 111 -10.44 5.98 -8.44
N ALA A 112 -9.29 6.67 -8.39
CA ALA A 112 -9.09 7.87 -7.58
C ALA A 112 -10.11 8.99 -7.87
N ARG A 113 -10.73 8.97 -9.06
CA ARG A 113 -11.69 9.98 -9.54
C ARG A 113 -13.14 9.49 -9.52
N ALA A 114 -13.41 8.33 -8.92
CA ALA A 114 -14.76 7.76 -8.85
C ALA A 114 -15.70 8.67 -8.04
N ARG A 115 -16.82 9.11 -8.64
CA ARG A 115 -17.77 10.03 -8.00
C ARG A 115 -18.96 9.36 -7.31
N GLN A 116 -19.46 8.26 -7.88
CA GLN A 116 -20.65 7.59 -7.33
C GLN A 116 -20.34 6.79 -6.07
N ARG A 117 -19.15 6.20 -6.03
CA ARG A 117 -18.64 5.33 -4.96
C ARG A 117 -17.18 5.72 -4.73
N PRO A 118 -16.90 6.89 -4.13
CA PRO A 118 -15.53 7.31 -3.88
C PRO A 118 -14.88 6.36 -2.87
N CYS A 119 -13.57 6.14 -3.03
CA CYS A 119 -12.81 5.39 -2.03
C CYS A 119 -12.64 6.26 -0.78
N PRO A 120 -12.70 5.68 0.44
CA PRO A 120 -12.43 6.41 1.68
C PRO A 120 -10.94 6.68 1.91
N PHE A 121 -10.07 6.24 1.00
CA PHE A 121 -8.62 6.38 1.01
C PHE A 121 -8.13 6.99 -0.30
N ALA A 122 -6.95 7.61 -0.29
CA ALA A 122 -6.36 8.14 -1.52
C ALA A 122 -5.70 7.04 -2.34
N ILE A 123 -5.85 7.08 -3.66
CA ILE A 123 -5.14 6.18 -4.58
C ILE A 123 -4.06 6.99 -5.30
N LEU A 124 -2.79 6.64 -5.08
CA LEU A 124 -1.64 7.43 -5.51
C LEU A 124 -0.63 6.59 -6.30
N THR A 125 0.10 7.24 -7.21
CA THR A 125 1.34 6.68 -7.74
C THR A 125 2.42 6.66 -6.63
N PRO A 126 3.47 5.83 -6.74
CA PRO A 126 4.54 5.83 -5.75
C PRO A 126 5.19 7.20 -5.56
N ASP A 127 5.43 7.96 -6.63
CA ASP A 127 6.01 9.30 -6.54
C ASP A 127 5.07 10.28 -5.82
N ALA A 128 3.77 10.24 -6.15
CA ALA A 128 2.77 11.06 -5.48
C ALA A 128 2.61 10.69 -4.00
N ALA A 129 2.72 9.40 -3.66
CA ALA A 129 2.66 8.92 -2.29
C ALA A 129 3.87 9.39 -1.47
N ILE A 130 5.07 9.35 -2.04
CA ILE A 130 6.29 9.89 -1.39
C ILE A 130 6.12 11.39 -1.12
N ILE A 131 5.65 12.16 -2.10
CA ILE A 131 5.35 13.58 -1.88
C ILE A 131 4.30 13.73 -0.77
N HIS A 132 3.20 12.97 -0.83
CA HIS A 132 2.13 13.08 0.16
C HIS A 132 2.61 12.76 1.60
N LEU A 133 3.42 11.70 1.76
CA LEU A 133 3.90 11.23 3.06
C LEU A 133 4.98 12.16 3.65
N PHE A 134 5.83 12.75 2.81
CA PHE A 134 7.03 13.48 3.28
C PHE A 134 7.00 14.99 3.01
N ALA A 135 6.01 15.53 2.29
CA ALA A 135 5.84 16.97 2.13
C ALA A 135 5.42 17.69 3.43
N VAL A 136 4.88 16.96 4.40
CA VAL A 136 4.38 17.54 5.68
C VAL A 136 5.51 17.79 6.68
N ALA A 137 6.73 17.29 6.44
CA ALA A 137 7.85 17.46 7.36
C ALA A 137 8.45 18.89 7.36
N PHE A 138 8.00 19.80 6.48
CA PHE A 138 8.60 21.14 6.33
C PHE A 138 7.76 22.29 6.94
N THR A 139 6.56 22.03 7.49
CA THR A 139 5.69 23.09 8.02
C THR A 139 5.63 23.18 9.55
N ALA A 140 6.34 22.31 10.28
CA ALA A 140 6.24 22.22 11.74
C ALA A 140 7.42 22.84 12.53
N ASP A 141 8.30 23.65 11.91
CA ASP A 141 9.45 24.28 12.61
C ASP A 141 9.47 25.82 12.56
N SER A 142 8.34 26.47 12.26
CA SER A 142 8.23 27.93 12.25
C SER A 142 7.21 28.40 13.28
N GLY A 143 7.56 28.35 14.57
CA GLY A 143 6.64 28.83 15.60
C GLY A 143 7.13 28.78 17.04
N ASN A 144 8.27 29.42 17.36
CA ASN A 144 8.39 30.03 18.68
C ASN A 144 9.42 31.19 18.68
N THR A 145 8.94 32.42 18.45
CA THR A 145 9.58 33.63 18.97
C THR A 145 8.87 34.00 20.27
N PRO A 146 9.52 33.96 21.44
CA PRO A 146 8.98 34.61 22.62
C PRO A 146 9.23 36.11 22.47
N THR A 147 8.15 36.84 22.20
CA THR A 147 8.06 38.26 22.54
C THR A 147 7.65 38.31 24.00
N GLU A 148 8.46 38.88 24.89
CA GLU A 148 7.97 39.50 26.12
C GLU A 148 9.06 40.36 26.81
N ASN A 149 8.77 41.66 26.81
CA ASN A 149 9.13 42.78 27.70
C ASN A 149 10.60 43.06 28.09
#